data_AF-A0A523LK25-F1
#
_entry.id   AF-A0A523LK25-F1
#
_cell.length_a   1.000
_cell.length_b   1.000
_cell.length_c   1.000
_cell.angle_alpha   90.00
_cell.angle_beta   90.00
_cell.angle_gamma   90.00
#
_symmetry.space_group_name_H-M   'P 1'
#
loop_
_entity.id
_entity.type
_entity.pdbx_description
1 polymer ?
#
loop_
_entity_poly.entity_id
_entity_poly.type
_entity_poly.pdbx_seq_one_letter_code
_entity_poly.pdbx_strand_id
1 'polypeptide(L)'
;MIRGKPSPELACRSSPQRAIAVPIKRPSSGNWRNKNDIIQRMPGQKPKLMGELSRRGVIRALAAYIVIVWLLAQGLVDLLPAVGLPEWAIRIFLATAVAATPLVAFLAWRYDLTLKGFLRDPADMVAVRRDTTSRTSGRTRGSTHQHNAALGVMFASWRNKDGELCEREFYSAFIIGRDYRVDVRMKDDRISRRHLRVYPVDDEWHVKDLDSLNGSYVNGQSIDEIKVDPEVEVSMDKHGPKVHLLVRVADDTAQSASTR
;
A
#
# COMPACT_ATOMS: atom_id res chain seq x y z
N MET A 1 -21.78 -10.02 -76.71
CA MET A 1 -22.01 -9.67 -75.29
C MET A 1 -21.55 -10.88 -74.48
N ILE A 2 -20.54 -10.89 -73.60
CA ILE A 2 -19.84 -9.88 -72.79
C ILE A 2 -18.39 -10.36 -72.57
N ARG A 3 -17.44 -9.41 -72.50
CA ARG A 3 -16.02 -9.61 -72.15
C ARG A 3 -15.85 -9.93 -70.65
N GLY A 4 -14.89 -10.79 -70.29
CA GLY A 4 -14.50 -11.02 -68.90
C GLY A 4 -13.05 -11.48 -68.74
N LYS A 5 -12.14 -10.50 -68.74
CA LYS A 5 -10.72 -10.41 -68.29
C LYS A 5 -10.04 -11.61 -67.60
N PRO A 6 -8.72 -11.81 -67.83
CA PRO A 6 -7.85 -12.62 -66.98
C PRO A 6 -7.39 -11.90 -65.70
N SER A 7 -7.09 -12.70 -64.67
CA SER A 7 -6.48 -12.33 -63.38
C SER A 7 -5.16 -11.59 -63.51
N PRO A 8 -4.84 -10.65 -62.60
CA PRO A 8 -3.49 -10.21 -62.32
C PRO A 8 -2.93 -10.84 -61.03
N GLU A 9 -1.73 -11.37 -61.17
CA GLU A 9 -0.78 -11.72 -60.12
C GLU A 9 -0.31 -10.48 -59.31
N LEU A 10 0.05 -10.74 -58.04
CA LEU A 10 1.09 -10.08 -57.23
C LEU A 10 0.95 -8.57 -56.93
N ALA A 11 0.77 -8.27 -55.63
CA ALA A 11 1.80 -7.59 -54.83
C ALA A 11 1.32 -7.37 -53.39
N CYS A 12 1.81 -8.19 -52.46
CA CYS A 12 1.94 -7.80 -51.06
C CYS A 12 2.86 -6.57 -50.99
N ARG A 13 2.30 -5.40 -50.65
CA ARG A 13 3.08 -4.24 -50.19
C ARG A 13 2.81 -4.04 -48.71
N SER A 14 3.83 -4.34 -47.93
CA SER A 14 3.98 -4.02 -46.53
C SER A 14 3.84 -2.50 -46.30
N SER A 15 2.87 -2.11 -45.48
CA SER A 15 2.84 -0.79 -44.85
C SER A 15 3.96 -0.71 -43.80
N PRO A 16 4.89 0.25 -43.88
CA PRO A 16 5.80 0.51 -42.78
C PRO A 16 5.06 1.30 -41.69
N GLN A 17 5.14 0.77 -40.49
CA GLN A 17 4.65 1.33 -39.24
C GLN A 17 5.25 2.73 -39.03
N ARG A 18 4.40 3.76 -38.87
CA ARG A 18 4.80 5.03 -38.26
C ARG A 18 4.88 4.82 -36.75
N ALA A 19 6.02 4.32 -36.30
CA ALA A 19 6.42 4.45 -34.90
C ALA A 19 6.70 5.95 -34.64
N ILE A 20 5.82 6.58 -33.86
CA ILE A 20 6.04 7.93 -33.34
C ILE A 20 7.17 7.80 -32.31
N ALA A 21 8.37 8.21 -32.70
CA ALA A 21 9.52 8.28 -31.81
C ALA A 21 9.31 9.44 -30.81
N VAL A 22 9.02 9.09 -29.56
CA VAL A 22 9.07 10.03 -28.43
C VAL A 22 10.56 10.31 -28.13
N PRO A 23 11.02 11.58 -28.15
CA PRO A 23 12.42 11.88 -27.85
C PRO A 23 12.70 11.68 -26.36
N ILE A 24 13.40 10.59 -26.02
CA ILE A 24 13.99 10.41 -24.68
C ILE A 24 15.15 11.41 -24.56
N LYS A 25 14.92 12.49 -23.82
CA LYS A 25 15.95 13.47 -23.46
C LYS A 25 16.97 12.78 -22.55
N ARG A 26 18.16 12.46 -23.08
CA ARG A 26 19.28 11.94 -22.27
C ARG A 26 19.72 13.03 -21.30
N PRO A 27 19.88 12.75 -19.99
CA PRO A 27 20.42 13.73 -19.06
C PRO A 27 21.86 14.07 -19.48
N SER A 28 22.16 15.36 -19.58
CA SER A 28 23.48 15.86 -19.95
C SER A 28 24.53 15.28 -18.99
N SER A 29 25.57 14.68 -19.56
CA SER A 29 26.74 14.24 -18.81
C SER A 29 27.43 15.44 -18.16
N GLY A 30 27.07 15.72 -16.91
CA GLY A 30 27.74 16.69 -16.06
C GLY A 30 29.21 16.30 -15.87
N ASN A 31 30.08 17.30 -15.90
CA ASN A 31 31.52 17.18 -15.81
C ASN A 31 31.93 16.74 -14.39
N TRP A 32 32.19 15.44 -14.18
CA TRP A 32 32.55 14.81 -12.89
C TRP A 32 33.97 15.12 -12.40
N ARG A 33 34.47 16.33 -12.67
CA ARG A 33 35.89 16.66 -12.53
C ARG A 33 36.24 17.29 -11.18
N ASN A 34 35.29 17.46 -10.26
CA ASN A 34 35.54 18.05 -8.95
C ASN A 34 35.38 17.02 -7.83
N LYS A 35 36.50 16.59 -7.23
CA LYS A 35 36.53 15.60 -6.12
C LYS A 35 36.05 16.18 -4.79
N ASN A 36 35.89 17.50 -4.69
CA ASN A 36 35.64 18.20 -3.42
C ASN A 36 34.16 18.26 -3.01
N ASP A 37 33.22 17.93 -3.90
CA ASP A 37 31.77 17.93 -3.60
C ASP A 37 31.29 16.66 -2.87
N ILE A 38 32.17 15.66 -2.73
CA ILE A 38 31.81 14.34 -2.17
C ILE A 38 31.77 14.35 -0.63
N ILE A 39 32.43 15.31 0.03
CA ILE A 39 32.63 15.26 1.49
C ILE A 39 31.54 16.01 2.29
N GLN A 40 30.66 16.79 1.67
CA GLN A 40 29.72 17.67 2.41
C GLN A 40 28.28 17.16 2.58
N ARG A 41 27.97 15.89 2.25
CA ARG A 41 26.58 15.38 2.31
C ARG A 41 26.26 14.33 3.37
N MET A 42 27.10 14.15 4.39
CA MET A 42 26.78 13.24 5.50
C MET A 42 26.51 13.99 6.80
N PRO A 43 25.26 14.43 7.08
CA PRO A 43 24.85 14.63 8.46
C PRO A 43 24.88 13.27 9.16
N GLY A 44 25.54 13.21 10.32
CA GLY A 44 25.76 11.99 11.09
C GLY A 44 24.49 11.18 11.28
N GLN A 45 24.44 10.01 10.64
CA GLN A 45 23.51 8.95 11.04
C GLN A 45 23.95 8.45 12.41
N LYS A 46 23.30 8.94 13.47
CA LYS A 46 23.22 8.15 14.70
C LYS A 46 22.54 6.83 14.33
N PRO A 47 23.06 5.66 14.76
CA PRO A 47 22.49 4.38 14.38
C PRO A 47 21.01 4.35 14.78
N LYS A 48 20.13 4.15 13.80
CA LYS A 48 18.67 4.13 13.91
C LYS A 48 18.11 2.95 14.74
N LEU A 49 18.90 2.34 15.63
CA LEU A 49 18.51 1.21 16.47
C LEU A 49 17.25 1.49 17.31
N MET A 50 17.07 2.72 17.80
CA MET A 50 15.89 3.12 18.57
C MET A 50 14.69 3.54 17.70
N GLY A 51 14.94 3.94 16.44
CA GLY A 51 13.89 4.25 15.48
C GLY A 51 13.27 3.01 14.82
N GLU A 52 14.03 1.90 14.76
CA GLU A 52 13.60 0.62 14.20
C GLU A 52 12.62 -0.14 15.13
N LEU A 53 12.84 -0.13 16.44
CA LEU A 53 12.03 -0.88 17.41
C LEU A 53 10.67 -0.24 17.72
N SER A 54 10.55 1.08 17.50
CA SER A 54 9.36 1.85 17.86
C SER A 54 8.24 1.79 16.80
N ARG A 55 8.51 1.31 15.58
CA ARG A 55 7.54 1.32 14.48
C ARG A 55 6.51 0.18 14.54
N ARG A 56 6.73 -0.87 15.34
CA ARG A 56 5.88 -2.08 15.36
C ARG A 56 5.10 -2.29 16.67
N GLY A 57 4.77 -1.24 17.41
CA GLY A 57 3.91 -1.34 18.61
C GLY A 57 4.51 -2.09 19.81
N VAL A 58 5.69 -2.72 19.70
CA VAL A 58 6.39 -3.47 20.76
C VAL A 58 6.62 -2.60 22.00
N ILE A 59 6.91 -1.32 21.83
CA ILE A 59 7.09 -0.37 22.95
C ILE A 59 5.78 -0.19 23.73
N ARG A 60 4.62 -0.13 23.04
CA ARG A 60 3.31 -0.02 23.71
C ARG A 60 2.96 -1.29 24.46
N ALA A 61 3.28 -2.46 23.90
CA ALA A 61 3.08 -3.74 24.57
C ALA A 61 3.97 -3.90 25.82
N LEU A 62 5.26 -3.52 25.72
CA LEU A 62 6.18 -3.51 26.85
C LEU A 62 5.76 -2.48 27.91
N ALA A 63 5.31 -1.29 27.51
CA ALA A 63 4.81 -0.28 28.43
C ALA A 63 3.54 -0.76 29.16
N ALA A 64 2.56 -1.33 28.44
CA ALA A 64 1.36 -1.92 29.05
C ALA A 64 1.71 -3.06 30.01
N TYR A 65 2.66 -3.91 29.63
CA TYR A 65 3.18 -4.97 30.49
C TYR A 65 3.80 -4.41 31.79
N ILE A 66 4.67 -3.40 31.68
CA ILE A 66 5.28 -2.73 32.84
C ILE A 66 4.19 -2.14 33.75
N VAL A 67 3.17 -1.49 33.18
CA VAL A 67 2.05 -0.93 33.97
C VAL A 67 1.26 -2.02 34.68
N ILE A 68 0.97 -3.16 34.02
CA ILE A 68 0.28 -4.30 34.65
C ILE A 68 1.12 -4.88 35.78
N VAL A 69 2.41 -5.13 35.55
CA VAL A 69 3.33 -5.64 36.58
C VAL A 69 3.44 -4.65 37.75
N TRP A 70 3.47 -3.35 37.46
CA TRP A 70 3.50 -2.31 38.48
C TRP A 70 2.21 -2.27 39.32
N LEU A 71 1.03 -2.34 38.70
CA LEU A 71 -0.26 -2.40 39.41
C LEU A 71 -0.39 -3.68 40.25
N LEU A 72 0.06 -4.81 39.73
CA LEU A 72 0.11 -6.07 40.47
C LEU A 72 1.08 -5.98 41.66
N ALA A 73 2.24 -5.36 41.46
CA ALA A 73 3.20 -5.14 42.54
C ALA A 73 2.62 -4.23 43.63
N GLN A 74 1.91 -3.16 43.26
CA GLN A 74 1.23 -2.27 44.18
C GLN A 74 0.23 -3.03 45.06
N GLY A 75 -0.69 -3.79 44.45
CA GLY A 75 -1.67 -4.58 45.21
C GLY A 75 -1.05 -5.68 46.05
N LEU A 76 0.03 -6.31 45.59
CA LEU A 76 0.71 -7.38 46.32
C LEU A 76 1.37 -6.87 47.60
N VAL A 77 2.04 -5.72 47.56
CA VAL A 77 2.67 -5.09 48.73
C VAL A 77 1.63 -4.67 49.76
N ASP A 78 0.48 -4.14 49.31
CA ASP A 78 -0.61 -3.73 50.21
C ASP A 78 -1.33 -4.92 50.87
N LEU A 79 -1.45 -6.04 50.14
CA LEU A 79 -2.16 -7.23 50.59
C LEU A 79 -1.29 -8.16 51.47
N LEU A 80 0.04 -8.10 51.30
CA LEU A 80 1.01 -8.94 52.01
C LEU A 80 0.82 -8.97 53.54
N PRO A 81 0.72 -7.82 54.25
CA PRO A 81 0.54 -7.79 55.70
C PRO A 81 -0.81 -8.37 56.15
N ALA A 82 -1.85 -8.25 55.31
CA ALA A 82 -3.18 -8.74 55.63
C ALA A 82 -3.31 -10.26 55.46
N VAL A 83 -2.53 -10.86 54.57
CA VAL A 83 -2.60 -12.29 54.24
C VAL A 83 -1.45 -13.09 54.86
N GLY A 84 -0.40 -12.43 55.37
CA GLY A 84 0.74 -13.08 56.02
C GLY A 84 1.62 -13.89 55.06
N LEU A 85 1.68 -13.49 53.79
CA LEU A 85 2.47 -14.21 52.78
C LEU A 85 3.98 -14.11 53.10
N PRO A 86 4.75 -15.23 53.05
CA PRO A 86 6.17 -15.19 53.34
C PRO A 86 6.98 -14.57 52.19
N GLU A 87 8.18 -14.05 52.47
CA GLU A 87 8.98 -13.28 51.49
C GLU A 87 9.37 -14.03 50.20
N TRP A 88 9.33 -15.37 50.20
CA TRP A 88 9.57 -16.14 48.98
C TRP A 88 8.54 -15.82 47.89
N ALA A 89 7.32 -15.40 48.27
CA ALA A 89 6.27 -15.04 47.32
C ALA A 89 6.67 -13.85 46.44
N ILE A 90 7.35 -12.85 47.02
CA ILE A 90 7.88 -11.68 46.28
C ILE A 90 8.93 -12.15 45.28
N ARG A 91 9.81 -13.08 45.68
CA ARG A 91 10.87 -13.61 44.82
C ARG A 91 10.29 -14.35 43.60
N ILE A 92 9.24 -15.15 43.80
CA ILE A 92 8.56 -15.84 42.69
C ILE A 92 7.87 -14.85 41.77
N PHE A 93 7.23 -13.80 42.31
CA PHE A 93 6.63 -12.74 41.52
C PHE A 93 7.67 -12.03 40.63
N LEU A 94 8.77 -11.58 41.21
CA LEU A 94 9.86 -10.92 40.47
C LEU A 94 10.50 -11.85 39.42
N ALA A 95 10.78 -13.10 39.80
CA ALA A 95 11.33 -14.09 38.88
C ALA A 95 10.39 -14.34 37.69
N THR A 96 9.08 -14.43 37.93
CA THR A 96 8.07 -14.61 36.89
C THR A 96 7.95 -13.38 36.00
N ALA A 97 8.00 -12.17 36.56
CA ALA A 97 7.96 -10.94 35.77
C ALA A 97 9.18 -10.78 34.85
N VAL A 98 10.38 -11.15 35.33
CA VAL A 98 11.58 -11.14 34.47
C VAL A 98 11.47 -12.23 33.40
N ALA A 99 11.07 -13.45 33.77
CA ALA A 99 10.92 -14.56 32.83
C ALA A 99 9.82 -14.34 31.78
N ALA A 100 8.74 -13.62 32.11
CA ALA A 100 7.67 -13.27 31.19
C ALA A 100 8.07 -12.16 30.20
N THR A 101 9.10 -11.35 30.51
CA THR A 101 9.56 -10.26 29.63
C THR A 101 9.97 -10.73 28.21
N PRO A 102 10.86 -11.74 28.04
CA PRO A 102 11.20 -12.26 26.71
C PRO A 102 10.00 -12.92 26.02
N LEU A 103 9.08 -13.54 26.77
CA LEU A 103 7.86 -14.14 26.23
C LEU A 103 6.92 -13.06 25.68
N VAL A 104 6.69 -11.98 26.42
CA VAL A 104 5.86 -10.85 25.99
C VAL A 104 6.50 -10.14 24.79
N ALA A 105 7.81 -9.95 24.78
CA ALA A 105 8.51 -9.40 23.63
C ALA A 105 8.37 -10.30 22.39
N PHE A 106 8.51 -11.62 22.56
CA PHE A 106 8.31 -12.58 21.49
C PHE A 106 6.86 -12.62 21.00
N LEU A 107 5.89 -12.58 21.92
CA LEU A 107 4.47 -12.53 21.57
C LEU A 107 4.09 -11.22 20.89
N ALA A 108 4.65 -10.08 21.31
CA ALA A 108 4.45 -8.79 20.64
C ALA A 108 5.10 -8.75 19.26
N TRP A 109 6.24 -9.41 19.08
CA TRP A 109 6.85 -9.61 17.76
C TRP A 109 6.02 -10.55 16.87
N ARG A 110 5.42 -11.57 17.49
CA ARG A 110 4.75 -12.66 16.76
C ARG A 110 3.27 -12.42 16.50
N TYR A 111 2.63 -11.63 17.35
CA TYR A 111 1.23 -11.25 17.29
C TYR A 111 1.19 -9.74 17.41
N ASP A 112 0.81 -9.06 16.33
CA ASP A 112 0.23 -7.72 16.39
C ASP A 112 -1.07 -7.81 17.21
N LEU A 113 -0.93 -7.91 18.53
CA LEU A 113 -1.98 -7.78 19.54
C LEU A 113 -2.42 -6.31 19.63
N THR A 114 -2.46 -5.63 18.48
CA THR A 114 -3.45 -4.60 18.31
C THR A 114 -4.72 -5.29 17.89
N LEU A 115 -5.79 -4.92 18.55
CA LEU A 115 -7.16 -5.00 18.09
C LEU A 115 -7.39 -4.28 16.72
N LYS A 116 -6.37 -4.22 15.84
CA LYS A 116 -6.38 -3.76 14.44
C LYS A 116 -7.23 -4.67 13.53
N GLY A 117 -7.78 -5.75 14.07
CA GLY A 117 -8.70 -6.65 13.36
C GLY A 117 -10.19 -6.33 13.49
N PHE A 118 -10.62 -5.35 14.30
CA PHE A 118 -12.06 -5.08 14.50
C PHE A 118 -12.55 -3.68 14.10
N LEU A 119 -11.68 -2.82 13.57
CA LEU A 119 -12.16 -1.73 12.71
C LEU A 119 -12.21 -2.28 11.28
N ARG A 120 -13.35 -2.88 10.93
CA ARG A 120 -13.93 -2.62 9.61
C ARG A 120 -13.89 -1.10 9.50
N ASP A 121 -13.04 -0.58 8.62
CA ASP A 121 -13.16 0.81 8.22
C ASP A 121 -14.65 1.00 7.88
N PRO A 122 -15.38 1.96 8.48
CA PRO A 122 -16.76 2.23 8.09
C PRO A 122 -16.86 2.48 6.57
N ALA A 123 -15.77 2.92 5.92
CA ALA A 123 -15.67 3.00 4.47
C ALA A 123 -15.80 1.63 3.76
N ASP A 124 -15.31 0.52 4.35
CA ASP A 124 -15.53 -0.85 3.83
C ASP A 124 -16.99 -1.27 3.97
N MET A 125 -17.72 -0.81 5.00
CA MET A 125 -19.16 -1.07 5.11
C MET A 125 -19.96 -0.29 4.07
N VAL A 126 -19.49 0.90 3.69
CA VAL A 126 -20.10 1.72 2.64
C VAL A 126 -19.80 1.17 1.25
N ALA A 127 -18.60 0.61 1.01
CA ALA A 127 -18.23 0.01 -0.27
C ALA A 127 -18.92 -1.34 -0.51
N VAL A 128 -18.98 -2.23 0.48
CA VAL A 128 -19.55 -3.59 0.32
C VAL A 128 -21.09 -3.58 0.28
N ARG A 129 -21.76 -2.57 0.85
CA ARG A 129 -23.23 -2.50 0.88
C ARG A 129 -23.88 -2.08 -0.45
N ARG A 130 -23.10 -1.65 -1.45
CA ARG A 130 -23.66 -1.23 -2.76
C ARG A 130 -23.80 -2.36 -3.78
N ASP A 131 -23.06 -3.47 -3.65
CA ASP A 131 -23.08 -4.54 -4.66
C ASP A 131 -24.08 -5.67 -4.39
N THR A 132 -24.58 -5.81 -3.15
CA THR A 132 -25.47 -6.94 -2.80
C THR A 132 -26.96 -6.66 -3.01
N THR A 133 -27.36 -5.41 -3.27
CA THR A 133 -28.79 -5.04 -3.40
C THR A 133 -29.28 -4.98 -4.85
N SER A 134 -28.43 -5.25 -5.84
CA SER A 134 -28.73 -5.03 -7.27
C SER A 134 -28.99 -6.30 -8.09
N ARG A 135 -29.12 -7.48 -7.46
CA ARG A 135 -29.40 -8.74 -8.18
C ARG A 135 -30.85 -9.23 -8.17
N THR A 136 -31.80 -8.43 -7.70
CA THR A 136 -33.23 -8.83 -7.75
C THR A 136 -34.18 -7.64 -7.82
N SER A 137 -34.12 -6.85 -8.90
CA SER A 137 -35.33 -6.21 -9.43
C SER A 137 -35.04 -5.62 -10.81
N GLY A 138 -35.94 -5.86 -11.75
CA GLY A 138 -35.80 -5.36 -13.11
C GLY A 138 -35.84 -3.85 -13.20
N ARG A 139 -35.20 -3.35 -14.27
CA ARG A 139 -35.64 -2.18 -15.04
C ARG A 139 -35.60 -0.83 -14.30
N THR A 140 -34.40 -0.24 -14.23
CA THR A 140 -34.20 1.21 -14.47
C THR A 140 -32.73 1.49 -14.81
N ARG A 141 -32.50 1.96 -16.03
CA ARG A 141 -31.21 2.40 -16.58
C ARG A 141 -31.07 3.87 -16.19
N GLY A 142 -30.14 4.27 -15.31
CA GLY A 142 -29.85 5.71 -15.17
C GLY A 142 -29.15 6.28 -13.93
N SER A 143 -29.01 5.60 -12.78
CA SER A 143 -28.58 6.31 -11.55
C SER A 143 -27.16 6.03 -11.03
N THR A 144 -26.41 5.09 -11.60
CA THR A 144 -25.09 4.71 -11.03
C THR A 144 -23.92 5.60 -11.52
N HIS A 145 -24.10 6.40 -12.57
CA HIS A 145 -22.99 7.17 -13.17
C HIS A 145 -22.69 8.53 -12.51
N GLN A 146 -23.57 9.06 -11.67
CA GLN A 146 -23.48 10.47 -11.26
C GLN A 146 -22.67 10.72 -9.98
N HIS A 147 -22.52 9.71 -9.10
CA HIS A 147 -21.79 9.87 -7.83
C HIS A 147 -20.29 9.50 -7.89
N ASN A 148 -19.83 8.90 -9.00
CA ASN A 148 -18.42 8.53 -9.21
C ASN A 148 -17.62 9.60 -9.99
N ALA A 149 -18.27 10.66 -10.48
CA ALA A 149 -17.61 11.67 -11.30
C ALA A 149 -16.63 12.55 -10.49
N ALA A 150 -16.89 12.78 -9.21
CA ALA A 150 -16.07 13.65 -8.35
C ALA A 150 -14.79 12.99 -7.80
N LEU A 151 -14.84 11.69 -7.49
CA LEU A 151 -13.73 10.92 -6.90
C LEU A 151 -12.52 10.71 -7.85
N GLY A 152 -12.75 10.84 -9.16
CA GLY A 152 -11.81 10.39 -10.18
C GLY A 152 -11.65 8.88 -10.23
N VAL A 153 -11.38 8.36 -11.43
CA VAL A 153 -11.07 6.93 -11.64
C VAL A 153 -9.60 6.71 -11.31
N MET A 154 -9.31 5.69 -10.50
CA MET A 154 -7.94 5.28 -10.19
C MET A 154 -7.44 4.27 -11.23
N PHE A 155 -6.37 4.62 -11.92
CA PHE A 155 -5.64 3.74 -12.84
C PHE A 155 -4.41 3.19 -12.12
N ALA A 156 -4.33 1.87 -12.02
CA ALA A 156 -3.13 1.20 -11.54
C ALA A 156 -2.44 0.51 -12.71
N SER A 157 -1.15 0.81 -12.92
CA SER A 157 -0.31 0.11 -13.91
C SER A 157 0.92 -0.51 -13.25
N TRP A 158 1.24 -1.74 -13.62
CA TRP A 158 2.34 -2.52 -13.05
C TRP A 158 2.94 -3.47 -14.10
N ARG A 159 4.11 -4.02 -13.81
CA ARG A 159 4.69 -5.09 -14.63
C ARG A 159 4.42 -6.46 -14.04
N ASN A 160 4.01 -7.41 -14.86
CA ASN A 160 3.92 -8.81 -14.47
C ASN A 160 5.31 -9.48 -14.45
N LYS A 161 5.36 -10.78 -14.11
CA LYS A 161 6.62 -11.55 -14.08
C LYS A 161 7.30 -11.64 -15.44
N ASP A 162 6.52 -11.59 -16.51
CA ASP A 162 6.98 -11.71 -17.89
C ASP A 162 7.45 -10.35 -18.46
N GLY A 163 7.36 -9.28 -17.65
CA GLY A 163 7.76 -7.92 -18.01
C GLY A 163 6.68 -7.13 -18.76
N GLU A 164 5.54 -7.75 -19.05
CA GLU A 164 4.41 -7.11 -19.71
C GLU A 164 3.78 -6.06 -18.80
N LEU A 165 3.38 -4.93 -19.39
CA LEU A 165 2.68 -3.88 -18.68
C LEU A 165 1.20 -4.27 -18.56
N CYS A 166 0.71 -4.33 -17.32
CA CYS A 166 -0.69 -4.53 -16.99
C CYS A 166 -1.26 -3.21 -16.47
N GLU A 167 -2.52 -2.94 -16.81
CA GLU A 167 -3.25 -1.76 -16.34
C GLU A 167 -4.68 -2.17 -15.94
N ARG A 168 -5.22 -1.54 -14.89
CA ARG A 168 -6.60 -1.70 -14.46
C ARG A 168 -7.15 -0.40 -13.87
N GLU A 169 -8.45 -0.22 -14.06
CA GLU A 169 -9.24 0.86 -13.46
C GLU A 169 -9.95 0.40 -12.20
N PHE A 170 -10.03 1.30 -11.22
CA PHE A 170 -10.70 1.10 -9.94
C PHE A 170 -11.58 2.30 -9.60
N TYR A 171 -12.78 1.99 -9.12
CA TYR A 171 -13.81 2.95 -8.70
C TYR A 171 -14.06 2.90 -7.17
N SER A 172 -13.37 1.99 -6.48
CA SER A 172 -13.48 1.75 -5.05
C SER A 172 -12.15 1.26 -4.49
N ALA A 173 -12.08 1.09 -3.17
CA ALA A 173 -10.90 0.55 -2.53
C ALA A 173 -10.49 -0.83 -3.11
N PHE A 174 -9.19 -1.08 -3.19
CA PHE A 174 -8.61 -2.33 -3.68
C PHE A 174 -7.26 -2.62 -3.00
N ILE A 175 -6.82 -3.88 -3.11
CA ILE A 175 -5.60 -4.39 -2.49
C ILE A 175 -4.58 -4.79 -3.56
N ILE A 176 -3.33 -4.42 -3.33
CA ILE A 176 -2.17 -4.84 -4.11
C ILE A 176 -1.32 -5.80 -3.27
N GLY A 177 -0.86 -6.90 -3.87
CA GLY A 177 -0.02 -7.86 -3.17
C GLY A 177 0.35 -9.09 -4.00
N ARG A 178 1.01 -10.06 -3.35
CA ARG A 178 1.43 -11.33 -3.99
C ARG A 178 0.37 -12.43 -3.98
N ASP A 179 -0.57 -12.35 -3.03
CA ASP A 179 -1.59 -13.39 -2.84
C ASP A 179 -2.49 -13.53 -4.08
N TYR A 180 -3.20 -14.64 -4.21
CA TYR A 180 -4.12 -14.84 -5.34
C TYR A 180 -5.48 -14.18 -5.11
N ARG A 181 -5.79 -13.77 -3.88
CA ARG A 181 -7.07 -13.17 -3.48
C ARG A 181 -7.10 -11.64 -3.54
N VAL A 182 -6.02 -10.99 -3.98
CA VAL A 182 -5.96 -9.53 -4.10
C VAL A 182 -6.39 -9.07 -5.49
N ASP A 183 -6.75 -7.80 -5.61
CA ASP A 183 -7.28 -7.20 -6.85
C ASP A 183 -6.18 -6.95 -7.89
N VAL A 184 -5.01 -6.51 -7.42
CA VAL A 184 -3.79 -6.33 -8.23
C VAL A 184 -2.72 -7.27 -7.72
N ARG A 185 -2.48 -8.34 -8.48
CA ARG A 185 -1.52 -9.37 -8.11
C ARG A 185 -0.17 -9.14 -8.77
N MET A 186 0.85 -8.93 -7.94
CA MET A 186 2.25 -8.85 -8.35
C MET A 186 2.97 -10.07 -7.77
N LYS A 187 3.27 -11.06 -8.61
CA LYS A 187 3.93 -12.29 -8.16
C LYS A 187 5.43 -12.00 -7.95
N ASP A 188 5.83 -11.53 -6.78
CA ASP A 188 7.24 -11.35 -6.41
C ASP A 188 7.40 -11.57 -4.90
N ASP A 189 8.39 -12.37 -4.50
CA ASP A 189 8.57 -12.77 -3.10
C ASP A 189 8.95 -11.61 -2.16
N ARG A 190 9.44 -10.50 -2.71
CA ARG A 190 9.64 -9.24 -1.98
C ARG A 190 8.32 -8.57 -1.61
N ILE A 191 7.22 -8.96 -2.26
CA ILE A 191 5.89 -8.41 -2.03
C ILE A 191 5.15 -9.28 -1.01
N SER A 192 4.54 -8.60 -0.04
CA SER A 192 3.69 -9.24 0.97
C SER A 192 2.39 -9.74 0.35
N ARG A 193 1.75 -10.74 0.97
CA ARG A 193 0.49 -11.32 0.48
C ARG A 193 -0.57 -10.24 0.21
N ARG A 194 -0.73 -9.33 1.17
CA ARG A 194 -1.42 -8.04 1.06
C ARG A 194 -0.36 -7.00 1.43
N HIS A 195 -0.05 -6.08 0.54
CA HIS A 195 1.08 -5.17 0.69
C HIS A 195 0.62 -3.71 0.76
N LEU A 196 -0.21 -3.29 -0.19
CA LEU A 196 -0.85 -1.97 -0.18
C LEU A 196 -2.36 -2.09 -0.19
N ARG A 197 -3.01 -1.10 0.42
CA ARG A 197 -4.40 -0.76 0.19
C ARG A 197 -4.47 0.60 -0.47
N VAL A 198 -5.22 0.68 -1.56
CA VAL A 198 -5.55 1.93 -2.23
C VAL A 198 -7.04 2.18 -2.01
N TYR A 199 -7.42 3.36 -1.56
CA TYR A 199 -8.79 3.64 -1.14
C TYR A 199 -9.12 5.13 -1.22
N PRO A 200 -10.38 5.48 -1.51
CA PRO A 200 -10.84 6.85 -1.46
C PRO A 200 -11.18 7.28 -0.03
N VAL A 201 -10.84 8.52 0.34
CA VAL A 201 -11.23 9.24 1.56
C VAL A 201 -11.53 10.68 1.17
N ASP A 202 -12.69 11.20 1.55
CA ASP A 202 -13.06 12.61 1.31
C ASP A 202 -12.81 13.10 -0.14
N ASP A 203 -13.22 12.29 -1.11
CA ASP A 203 -13.01 12.51 -2.56
C ASP A 203 -11.55 12.49 -3.05
N GLU A 204 -10.60 12.10 -2.19
CA GLU A 204 -9.18 11.94 -2.51
C GLU A 204 -8.75 10.48 -2.45
N TRP A 205 -7.87 10.06 -3.35
CA TRP A 205 -7.31 8.72 -3.30
C TRP A 205 -6.08 8.65 -2.40
N HIS A 206 -6.03 7.63 -1.56
CA HIS A 206 -4.94 7.36 -0.64
C HIS A 206 -4.36 5.97 -0.87
N VAL A 207 -3.08 5.83 -0.55
CA VAL A 207 -2.34 4.56 -0.57
C VAL A 207 -1.75 4.34 0.81
N LYS A 208 -1.97 3.16 1.37
CA LYS A 208 -1.49 2.77 2.69
C LYS A 208 -0.74 1.45 2.65
N ASP A 209 0.43 1.42 3.28
CA ASP A 209 1.17 0.19 3.53
C ASP A 209 0.46 -0.66 4.60
N LEU A 210 0.28 -1.94 4.30
CA LEU A 210 -0.42 -2.89 5.18
C LEU A 210 0.55 -3.65 6.09
N ASP A 211 1.45 -2.91 6.73
CA ASP A 211 2.51 -3.44 7.59
C ASP A 211 3.36 -4.49 6.85
N SER A 212 3.77 -4.13 5.62
CA SER A 212 4.45 -5.04 4.72
C SER A 212 5.86 -5.40 5.20
N LEU A 213 6.36 -6.57 4.77
CA LEU A 213 7.66 -7.08 5.23
C LEU A 213 8.84 -6.17 4.83
N ASN A 214 8.84 -5.69 3.58
CA ASN A 214 9.94 -4.90 3.02
C ASN A 214 9.64 -3.38 2.98
N GLY A 215 8.40 -3.00 3.32
CA GLY A 215 7.93 -1.61 3.26
C GLY A 215 7.56 -1.16 1.86
N SER A 216 6.82 -0.06 1.80
CA SER A 216 6.47 0.64 0.56
C SER A 216 7.22 1.97 0.46
N TYR A 217 7.63 2.34 -0.75
CA TYR A 217 8.47 3.52 -0.97
C TYR A 217 7.97 4.40 -2.11
N VAL A 218 8.03 5.70 -1.91
CA VAL A 218 7.84 6.72 -2.96
C VAL A 218 9.11 7.55 -3.04
N ASN A 219 9.69 7.70 -4.23
CA ASN A 219 10.97 8.41 -4.43
C ASN A 219 12.10 7.92 -3.51
N GLY A 220 12.10 6.63 -3.15
CA GLY A 220 13.08 6.01 -2.26
C GLY A 220 12.88 6.28 -0.76
N GLN A 221 11.84 7.02 -0.37
CA GLN A 221 11.45 7.25 1.02
C GLN A 221 10.35 6.27 1.43
N SER A 222 10.46 5.67 2.60
CA SER A 222 9.43 4.76 3.13
C SER A 222 8.15 5.54 3.44
N ILE A 223 7.00 5.01 3.03
CA ILE A 223 5.68 5.56 3.32
C ILE A 223 4.88 4.61 4.19
N ASP A 224 4.10 5.18 5.11
CA ASP A 224 3.04 4.43 5.82
C ASP A 224 1.69 4.70 5.11
N GLU A 225 1.44 5.96 4.74
CA GLU A 225 0.28 6.39 3.98
C GLU A 225 0.60 7.66 3.17
N ILE A 226 0.05 7.80 1.97
CA ILE A 226 0.21 8.98 1.11
C ILE A 226 -1.04 9.21 0.24
N LYS A 227 -1.37 10.48 -0.01
CA LYS A 227 -2.35 10.88 -1.03
C LYS A 227 -1.80 10.66 -2.43
N VAL A 228 -2.64 10.21 -3.36
CA VAL A 228 -2.34 10.16 -4.81
C VAL A 228 -2.82 11.46 -5.44
N ASP A 229 -1.89 12.26 -5.97
CA ASP A 229 -2.22 13.57 -6.55
C ASP A 229 -1.21 14.01 -7.64
N PRO A 230 -1.61 14.03 -8.93
CA PRO A 230 -2.57 13.11 -9.54
C PRO A 230 -1.96 11.72 -9.75
N GLU A 231 -0.62 11.61 -9.71
CA GLU A 231 0.08 10.35 -9.89
C GLU A 231 1.06 10.07 -8.75
N VAL A 232 1.30 8.79 -8.48
CA VAL A 232 2.34 8.33 -7.58
C VAL A 232 2.91 7.00 -8.08
N GLU A 233 4.24 6.88 -8.07
CA GLU A 233 4.93 5.59 -8.25
C GLU A 233 5.29 5.02 -6.88
N VAL A 234 4.75 3.85 -6.55
CA VAL A 234 5.05 3.13 -5.30
C VAL A 234 5.87 1.90 -5.60
N SER A 235 7.01 1.78 -4.92
CA SER A 235 7.87 0.60 -4.95
C SER A 235 7.60 -0.28 -3.72
N MET A 236 7.42 -1.60 -3.93
CA MET A 236 7.07 -2.57 -2.88
C MET A 236 8.29 -3.07 -2.05
N ASP A 237 9.46 -2.55 -2.40
CA ASP A 237 10.75 -2.75 -1.74
C ASP A 237 11.72 -1.67 -2.31
N LYS A 238 12.85 -1.41 -1.66
CA LYS A 238 13.80 -0.35 -2.07
C LYS A 238 14.31 -0.51 -3.51
N HIS A 239 14.42 -1.75 -3.98
CA HIS A 239 14.77 -2.09 -5.36
C HIS A 239 13.77 -3.08 -5.96
N GLY A 240 12.51 -2.98 -5.50
CA GLY A 240 11.45 -3.92 -5.80
C GLY A 240 10.65 -3.61 -7.05
N PRO A 241 9.63 -4.45 -7.32
CA PRO A 241 8.58 -4.15 -8.28
C PRO A 241 7.84 -2.86 -7.90
N LYS A 242 7.34 -2.18 -8.92
CA LYS A 242 6.67 -0.88 -8.80
C LYS A 242 5.25 -0.94 -9.35
N VAL A 243 4.38 -0.12 -8.77
CA VAL A 243 3.06 0.22 -9.32
C VAL A 243 3.00 1.73 -9.52
N HIS A 244 2.47 2.15 -10.67
CA HIS A 244 2.12 3.53 -10.91
C HIS A 244 0.61 3.68 -10.72
N LEU A 245 0.23 4.68 -9.93
CA LEU A 245 -1.15 5.00 -9.60
C LEU A 245 -1.43 6.38 -10.16
N LEU A 246 -2.52 6.52 -10.91
CA LEU A 246 -2.92 7.77 -11.55
C LEU A 246 -4.42 7.98 -11.32
N VAL A 247 -4.78 9.13 -10.75
CA VAL A 247 -6.17 9.59 -10.66
C VAL A 247 -6.49 10.35 -11.94
N ARG A 248 -7.55 9.96 -12.63
CA ARG A 248 -8.14 10.78 -13.70
C ARG A 248 -9.56 11.18 -13.30
N VAL A 249 -9.78 12.48 -13.15
CA VAL A 249 -11.13 13.03 -13.04
C VAL A 249 -11.78 12.91 -14.41
N ALA A 250 -13.04 12.47 -14.46
CA ALA A 250 -13.80 12.51 -15.69
C ALA A 250 -14.04 13.99 -16.03
N ASP A 251 -13.18 14.57 -16.87
CA ASP A 251 -13.40 15.91 -17.36
C ASP A 251 -14.75 15.98 -18.09
N ASP A 252 -15.61 16.92 -17.70
CA ASP A 252 -16.85 17.32 -18.40
C ASP A 252 -16.60 17.93 -19.80
N THR A 253 -15.48 17.58 -20.47
CA THR A 253 -15.07 18.13 -21.77
C THR A 253 -15.68 17.36 -22.94
N ALA A 254 -16.97 17.00 -22.83
CA ALA A 254 -17.78 16.50 -23.95
C ALA A 254 -18.93 17.45 -24.34
N GLN A 255 -18.94 18.71 -23.87
CA GLN A 255 -19.98 19.69 -24.20
C GLN A 255 -19.54 20.93 -25.01
N SER A 256 -18.27 21.06 -25.40
CA SER A 256 -17.80 22.16 -26.26
C SER A 256 -17.71 21.82 -27.76
N ALA A 257 -18.07 20.62 -28.20
CA ALA A 257 -18.06 20.21 -29.61
C ALA A 257 -19.41 20.39 -30.36
N SER A 258 -20.38 21.09 -29.78
CA SER A 258 -21.68 21.36 -30.44
C SER A 258 -22.15 22.80 -30.22
N THR A 259 -21.30 23.79 -30.46
CA THR A 259 -21.73 25.15 -30.85
C THR A 259 -20.55 25.86 -31.53
N ARG A 260 -20.33 25.56 -32.81
CA ARG A 260 -20.17 26.56 -33.89
C ARG A 260 -19.88 25.89 -35.22
#